data_AF-A0A3C7WFN9-F1
#
_entry.id   AF-A0A3C7WFN9-F1
#
_cell.length_a   1.000
_cell.length_b   1.000
_cell.length_c   1.000
_cell.angle_alpha   90.00
_cell.angle_beta   90.00
_cell.angle_gamma   90.00
#
_symmetry.space_group_name_H-M   'P 1'
#
loop_
_entity.id
_entity.type
_entity.pdbx_description
1 polymer ?
#
loop_
_entity_poly.entity_id
_entity_poly.type
_entity_poly.pdbx_seq_one_letter_code
_entity_poly.pdbx_strand_id
1 'polypeptide(L)'
;MRQLNRNSRESAQAFASLAGLVGALTASGLAGAAGPVATPGAGEPEALYQAHCAQCHDGGVARAPHRVSFEMLGATAIYTALTEGAMQAQGGALSDEERKALAEHLSGQALGAAPEVAVQRCEGSPATAG
;
A
#
# COMPACT_ATOMS: atom_id res chain seq x y z
N MET A 1 18.89 10.75 -39.34
CA MET A 1 17.66 11.00 -38.55
C MET A 1 18.01 11.51 -37.15
N ARG A 2 18.52 12.75 -37.05
CA ARG A 2 18.97 13.41 -35.81
C ARG A 2 18.21 14.73 -35.60
N GLN A 3 16.87 14.68 -35.55
CA GLN A 3 16.02 15.87 -35.61
C GLN A 3 14.71 15.76 -34.80
N LEU A 4 14.72 15.16 -33.60
CA LEU A 4 13.56 15.22 -32.70
C LEU A 4 13.89 15.74 -31.29
N ASN A 5 15.12 16.19 -31.04
CA ASN A 5 15.54 16.76 -29.75
C ASN A 5 15.99 18.23 -29.90
N ARG A 6 15.14 19.06 -30.52
CA ARG A 6 15.35 20.52 -30.64
C ARG A 6 14.21 21.33 -30.00
N ASN A 7 13.16 20.67 -29.51
CA ASN A 7 11.90 21.32 -29.14
C ASN A 7 11.80 21.84 -27.69
N SER A 8 12.87 21.76 -26.89
CA SER A 8 12.83 22.17 -25.47
C SER A 8 13.55 23.49 -25.17
N ARG A 9 14.05 24.19 -26.20
CA ARG A 9 14.94 25.35 -26.03
C ARG A 9 14.37 26.69 -26.55
N GLU A 10 13.24 26.68 -27.24
CA GLU A 10 12.73 27.88 -27.94
C GLU A 10 11.66 28.66 -27.15
N SER A 11 11.18 28.12 -26.02
CA SER A 11 10.21 28.81 -25.14
C SER A 11 10.85 29.85 -24.20
N ALA A 12 12.17 29.93 -24.19
CA ALA A 12 12.92 30.81 -23.30
C ALA A 12 13.66 31.87 -24.12
N GLN A 13 12.94 32.91 -24.56
CA GLN A 13 13.43 34.28 -24.72
C GLN A 13 12.43 35.11 -25.54
N ALA A 14 11.50 35.76 -24.84
CA ALA A 14 10.72 36.85 -25.39
C ALA A 14 10.78 38.03 -24.40
N PHE A 15 11.56 39.02 -24.81
CA PHE A 15 11.51 40.43 -24.41
C PHE A 15 12.06 40.83 -23.04
N ALA A 16 13.32 41.26 -23.09
CA ALA A 16 13.99 42.06 -22.09
C ALA A 16 13.52 43.53 -22.10
N SER A 17 13.53 44.11 -20.91
CA SER A 17 13.89 45.50 -20.56
C SER A 17 12.86 46.63 -20.74
N LEU A 18 12.41 47.17 -19.60
CA LEU A 18 12.47 48.61 -19.31
C LEU A 18 12.56 48.82 -17.79
N ALA A 19 13.62 49.50 -17.38
CA ALA A 19 13.96 49.81 -15.99
C ALA A 19 12.96 50.80 -15.36
N GLY A 20 12.60 50.55 -14.10
CA GLY A 20 11.81 51.45 -13.25
C GLY A 20 11.98 51.08 -11.78
N LEU A 21 12.43 52.05 -10.99
CA LEU A 21 13.19 51.86 -9.75
C LEU A 21 12.37 52.25 -8.51
N VAL A 22 11.52 51.36 -7.97
CA VAL A 22 10.81 51.62 -6.71
C VAL A 22 10.59 50.35 -5.89
N GLY A 23 11.10 50.35 -4.65
CA GLY A 23 10.45 49.67 -3.53
C GLY A 23 11.01 48.31 -3.16
N ALA A 24 12.05 48.30 -2.31
CA ALA A 24 12.36 47.17 -1.47
C ALA A 24 11.18 46.90 -0.51
N LEU A 25 10.32 45.93 -0.84
CA LEU A 25 9.44 45.27 0.13
C LEU A 25 10.04 43.90 0.43
N THR A 26 10.60 43.76 1.63
CA THR A 26 11.04 42.49 2.19
C THR A 26 9.83 41.60 2.44
N ALA A 27 9.54 40.70 1.51
CA ALA A 27 8.58 39.61 1.73
C ALA A 27 9.26 38.50 2.54
N SER A 28 9.14 38.60 3.86
CA SER A 28 9.42 37.50 4.80
C SER A 28 8.25 36.52 4.85
N GLY A 29 8.57 35.22 4.71
CA GLY A 29 7.75 34.06 5.12
C GLY A 29 6.61 33.70 4.14
N LEU A 30 6.42 32.46 3.69
CA LEU A 30 6.63 31.17 4.33
C LEU A 30 7.50 30.26 3.43
N ALA A 31 8.68 29.89 3.92
CA ALA A 31 9.32 28.66 3.49
C ALA A 31 8.47 27.51 4.07
N GLY A 32 7.53 27.01 3.27
CA GLY A 32 6.89 25.72 3.55
C GLY A 32 7.99 24.68 3.56
N ALA A 33 8.32 24.15 4.74
CA ALA A 33 9.14 22.96 4.84
C ALA A 33 8.40 21.84 4.12
N ALA A 34 8.79 21.57 2.87
CA ALA A 34 8.57 20.26 2.28
C ALA A 34 9.38 19.29 3.16
N GLY A 35 8.72 18.74 4.17
CA GLY A 35 9.24 17.58 4.88
C GLY A 35 9.55 16.48 3.86
N PRO A 36 10.46 15.55 4.17
CA PRO A 36 10.74 14.44 3.28
C PRO A 36 9.42 13.77 2.91
N VAL A 37 9.04 13.86 1.63
CA VAL A 37 8.04 12.97 1.06
C VAL A 37 8.65 11.60 1.20
N ALA A 38 8.15 10.83 2.16
CA ALA A 38 8.44 9.41 2.24
C ALA A 38 8.07 8.83 0.88
N THR A 39 9.08 8.54 0.06
CA THR A 39 8.90 7.60 -1.04
C THR A 39 8.42 6.33 -0.36
N PRO A 40 7.26 5.75 -0.71
CA PRO A 40 6.80 4.49 -0.12
C PRO A 40 7.97 3.52 -0.24
N GLY A 41 8.63 3.28 0.90
CA GLY A 41 9.86 2.53 0.93
C GLY A 41 9.53 1.10 0.58
N ALA A 42 10.47 0.40 -0.08
CA ALA A 42 10.50 -1.05 -0.01
C ALA A 42 10.43 -1.43 1.49
N GLY A 43 9.26 -1.86 1.96
CA GLY A 43 8.96 -2.05 3.37
C GLY A 43 7.59 -1.51 3.83
N GLU A 44 6.99 -0.53 3.14
CA GLU A 44 5.61 -0.11 3.47
C GLU A 44 4.60 -1.14 2.93
N PRO A 45 3.71 -1.69 3.76
CA PRO A 45 2.89 -2.84 3.38
C PRO A 45 1.90 -2.55 2.25
N GLU A 46 1.37 -1.33 2.16
CA GLU A 46 0.53 -0.94 1.02
C GLU A 46 1.33 -0.92 -0.29
N ALA A 47 2.56 -0.40 -0.26
CA ALA A 47 3.41 -0.36 -1.45
C ALA A 47 3.78 -1.78 -1.92
N LEU A 48 4.07 -2.68 -0.98
CA LEU A 48 4.31 -4.09 -1.25
C LEU A 48 3.08 -4.76 -1.87
N TYR A 49 1.89 -4.49 -1.34
CA TYR A 49 0.64 -5.01 -1.90
C TYR A 49 0.45 -4.58 -3.36
N GLN A 50 0.64 -3.30 -3.65
CA GLN A 50 0.49 -2.77 -5.01
C GLN A 50 1.53 -3.35 -5.96
N ALA A 51 2.78 -3.50 -5.51
CA ALA A 51 3.87 -4.01 -6.34
C ALA A 51 3.78 -5.51 -6.63
N HIS A 52 3.28 -6.32 -5.69
CA HIS A 52 3.40 -7.78 -5.74
C HIS A 52 2.06 -8.54 -5.79
N CYS A 53 0.95 -7.92 -5.36
CA CYS A 53 -0.29 -8.65 -5.06
C CYS A 53 -1.49 -8.15 -5.87
N ALA A 54 -1.62 -6.84 -6.05
CA ALA A 54 -2.82 -6.18 -6.60
C ALA A 54 -3.21 -6.70 -7.99
N GLN A 55 -2.23 -7.04 -8.84
CA GLN A 55 -2.47 -7.56 -10.19
C GLN A 55 -3.41 -8.78 -10.23
N CYS A 56 -3.39 -9.62 -9.19
CA CYS A 56 -4.26 -10.78 -9.09
C CYS A 56 -5.43 -10.54 -8.12
N HIS A 57 -5.17 -9.94 -6.96
CA HIS A 57 -6.17 -9.81 -5.90
C HIS A 57 -7.19 -8.68 -6.14
N ASP A 58 -6.82 -7.64 -6.90
CA ASP A 58 -7.74 -6.62 -7.41
C ASP A 58 -8.11 -6.89 -8.89
N GLY A 59 -7.36 -7.77 -9.55
CA GLY A 59 -7.59 -8.16 -10.95
C GLY A 59 -8.78 -9.11 -11.18
N GLY A 60 -9.45 -9.57 -10.12
CA GLY A 60 -10.66 -10.39 -10.22
C GLY A 60 -10.46 -11.79 -10.80
N VAL A 61 -9.26 -12.37 -10.66
CA VAL A 61 -9.00 -13.73 -11.14
C VAL A 61 -9.63 -14.77 -10.22
N ALA A 62 -10.26 -15.81 -10.77
CA ALA A 62 -11.06 -16.78 -10.01
C ALA A 62 -10.30 -17.50 -8.88
N ARG A 63 -8.97 -17.57 -8.95
CA ARG A 63 -8.11 -18.27 -7.98
C ARG A 63 -7.57 -17.35 -6.87
N ALA A 64 -7.80 -16.04 -6.95
CA ALA A 64 -7.34 -15.08 -5.95
C ALA A 64 -8.55 -14.49 -5.22
N PRO A 65 -8.66 -14.62 -3.89
CA PRO A 65 -9.68 -13.91 -3.14
C PRO A 65 -9.49 -12.40 -3.30
N HIS A 66 -10.58 -11.66 -3.35
CA HIS A 66 -10.54 -10.21 -3.42
C HIS A 66 -9.99 -9.62 -2.11
N ARG A 67 -9.33 -8.46 -2.19
CA ARG A 67 -8.67 -7.81 -1.04
C ARG A 67 -9.53 -7.73 0.22
N VAL A 68 -10.81 -7.40 0.04
CA VAL A 68 -11.80 -7.26 1.12
C VAL A 68 -12.01 -8.53 1.95
N SER A 69 -11.61 -9.70 1.44
CA SER A 69 -11.73 -10.97 2.16
C SER A 69 -10.60 -11.18 3.17
N PHE A 70 -9.50 -10.43 3.10
CA PHE A 70 -8.33 -10.67 3.95
C PHE A 70 -8.56 -10.38 5.43
N GLU A 71 -9.38 -9.39 5.76
CA GLU A 71 -9.80 -9.09 7.15
C GLU A 71 -10.47 -10.30 7.82
N MET A 72 -11.18 -11.13 7.06
CA MET A 72 -11.83 -12.33 7.60
C MET A 72 -10.89 -13.54 7.73
N LEU A 73 -9.81 -13.60 6.96
CA LEU A 73 -8.83 -14.68 7.01
C LEU A 73 -7.86 -14.52 8.19
N GLY A 74 -7.48 -13.27 8.46
CA GLY A 74 -6.58 -12.92 9.53
C GLY A 74 -5.09 -13.06 9.20
N ALA A 75 -4.25 -12.40 10.00
CA ALA A 75 -2.82 -12.26 9.73
C ALA A 75 -2.11 -13.61 9.61
N THR A 76 -2.40 -14.55 10.51
CA THR A 76 -1.76 -15.87 10.51
C THR A 76 -2.03 -16.64 9.22
N ALA A 77 -3.29 -16.64 8.73
CA ALA A 77 -3.64 -17.35 7.51
C ALA A 77 -2.97 -16.74 6.27
N ILE A 78 -2.92 -15.40 6.20
CA ILE A 78 -2.26 -14.69 5.10
C ILE A 78 -0.76 -14.96 5.11
N TYR A 79 -0.12 -14.88 6.29
CA TYR A 79 1.30 -15.15 6.44
C TYR A 79 1.66 -16.59 6.04
N THR A 80 0.91 -17.58 6.53
CA THR A 80 1.07 -18.99 6.14
C THR A 80 0.91 -19.19 4.63
N ALA A 81 -0.07 -18.53 4.00
CA ALA A 81 -0.25 -18.62 2.56
C ALA A 81 0.98 -18.14 1.77
N LEU A 82 1.68 -17.10 2.27
CA LEU A 82 2.86 -16.50 1.66
C LEU A 82 4.17 -17.27 1.95
N THR A 83 4.24 -18.03 3.03
CA THR A 83 5.48 -18.73 3.46
C THR A 83 5.51 -20.20 3.07
N GLU A 84 4.40 -20.91 3.20
CA GLU A 84 4.32 -22.36 3.05
C GLU A 84 3.08 -22.84 2.28
N GLY A 85 2.19 -21.91 1.90
CA GLY A 85 0.91 -22.23 1.26
C GLY A 85 0.86 -21.94 -0.24
N ALA A 86 -0.36 -21.74 -0.73
CA ALA A 86 -0.65 -21.59 -2.16
C ALA A 86 0.00 -20.36 -2.84
N MET A 87 0.49 -19.39 -2.05
CA MET A 87 1.16 -18.19 -2.53
C MET A 87 2.66 -18.17 -2.21
N GLN A 88 3.26 -19.31 -1.84
CA GLN A 88 4.68 -19.39 -1.48
C GLN A 88 5.60 -18.85 -2.59
N ALA A 89 5.30 -19.14 -3.86
CA ALA A 89 6.11 -18.67 -4.98
C ALA A 89 6.10 -17.13 -5.09
N GLN A 90 4.94 -16.51 -4.86
CA GLN A 90 4.75 -15.06 -4.87
C GLN A 90 5.39 -14.43 -3.62
N GLY A 91 5.23 -15.05 -2.45
CA GLY A 91 5.84 -14.62 -1.20
C GLY A 91 7.36 -14.78 -1.16
N GLY A 92 7.94 -15.58 -2.05
CA GLY A 92 9.40 -15.74 -2.19
C GLY A 92 10.13 -14.50 -2.72
N ALA A 93 9.40 -13.53 -3.29
CA ALA A 93 9.95 -12.23 -3.67
C ALA A 93 10.08 -11.25 -2.49
N LEU A 94 9.52 -11.60 -1.33
CA LEU A 94 9.48 -10.79 -0.12
C LEU A 94 10.42 -11.37 0.95
N SER A 95 11.00 -10.50 1.76
CA SER A 95 11.61 -10.89 3.04
C SER A 95 10.54 -11.38 4.02
N ASP A 96 10.98 -11.96 5.14
CA ASP A 96 10.07 -12.47 6.15
C ASP A 96 9.31 -11.35 6.86
N GLU A 97 10.02 -10.28 7.16
CA GLU A 97 9.50 -9.07 7.78
C GLU A 97 8.45 -8.39 6.88
N GLU A 98 8.69 -8.34 5.56
CA GLU A 98 7.73 -7.83 4.59
C GLU A 98 6.47 -8.71 4.50
N ARG A 99 6.61 -10.04 4.54
CA ARG A 99 5.45 -10.95 4.60
C ARG A 99 4.62 -10.73 5.87
N LYS A 100 5.28 -10.53 7.02
CA LYS A 100 4.60 -10.25 8.30
C LYS A 100 3.85 -8.91 8.24
N ALA A 101 4.54 -7.84 7.85
CA ALA A 101 3.94 -6.51 7.73
C ALA A 101 2.76 -6.50 6.77
N LEU A 102 2.88 -7.18 5.62
CA LEU A 102 1.80 -7.30 4.64
C LEU A 102 0.61 -8.08 5.21
N ALA A 103 0.85 -9.19 5.92
CA ALA A 103 -0.21 -10.00 6.52
C ALA A 103 -1.00 -9.23 7.59
N GLU A 104 -0.31 -8.49 8.45
CA GLU A 104 -0.94 -7.66 9.48
C GLU A 104 -1.72 -6.50 8.87
N HIS A 105 -1.15 -5.83 7.87
CA HIS A 105 -1.80 -4.74 7.14
C HIS A 105 -3.09 -5.16 6.44
N LEU A 106 -3.06 -6.29 5.74
CA LEU A 106 -4.22 -6.77 4.97
C LEU A 106 -5.33 -7.34 5.85
N SER A 107 -4.99 -7.86 7.02
CA SER A 107 -5.98 -8.41 7.95
C SER A 107 -6.50 -7.39 8.97
N GLY A 108 -5.75 -6.32 9.22
CA GLY A 108 -5.99 -5.43 10.36
C GLY A 108 -5.73 -6.09 11.72
N GLN A 109 -5.06 -7.23 11.77
CA GLN A 109 -4.78 -8.01 12.98
C GLN A 109 -3.27 -8.18 13.16
N ALA A 110 -2.78 -8.16 14.41
CA ALA A 110 -1.39 -8.50 14.68
C ALA A 110 -1.16 -10.02 14.58
N LEU A 111 0.02 -10.43 14.12
CA LEU A 111 0.41 -11.83 14.12
C LEU A 111 0.52 -12.37 15.55
N GLY A 112 -0.08 -13.53 15.79
CA GLY A 112 -0.11 -14.13 17.12
C GLY A 112 -1.11 -13.49 18.08
N ALA A 113 -1.90 -12.50 17.65
CA ALA A 113 -3.07 -12.07 18.40
C ALA A 113 -4.06 -13.24 18.45
N ALA A 114 -4.27 -13.81 19.63
CA ALA A 114 -5.35 -14.76 19.82
C ALA A 114 -6.66 -14.01 19.58
N PRO A 115 -7.56 -14.50 18.69
CA PRO A 115 -8.90 -13.94 18.63
C PRO A 115 -9.56 -14.20 19.99
N GLU A 116 -9.78 -13.14 20.77
CA GLU A 116 -10.56 -13.20 22.01
C GLU A 116 -12.04 -13.39 21.64
N VAL A 117 -12.36 -14.56 21.11
CA VAL A 117 -13.72 -14.94 20.75
C VAL A 117 -14.15 -16.01 21.74
N ALA A 118 -14.96 -15.60 22.71
CA ALA A 118 -15.64 -16.54 23.59
C ALA A 118 -16.55 -17.44 22.74
N VAL A 119 -16.11 -18.69 22.54
CA VAL A 119 -16.87 -19.67 21.77
C VAL A 119 -18.12 -20.04 22.57
N GLN A 120 -19.28 -19.59 22.09
CA GLN A 120 -20.55 -19.97 22.68
C GLN A 120 -20.89 -21.39 22.24
N ARG A 121 -21.13 -22.26 23.22
CA ARG A 121 -21.64 -23.61 22.94
C ARG A 121 -23.13 -23.50 22.71
N CYS A 122 -23.62 -24.06 21.60
CA CYS A 122 -25.05 -24.22 21.40
C CYS A 122 -25.61 -25.03 22.58
N GLU A 123 -26.44 -24.38 23.41
CA GLU A 123 -27.21 -25.08 24.43
C GLU A 123 -28.36 -25.78 23.72
N GLY A 124 -28.29 -27.12 23.61
CA GLY A 124 -29.38 -27.90 23.06
C GLY A 124 -30.58 -27.83 24.00
N SER A 125 -31.69 -27.24 23.54
CA SER A 125 -33.00 -27.52 24.14
C SER A 125 -33.25 -29.03 24.10
N PRO A 126 -33.62 -29.68 25.22
CA PRO A 126 -33.95 -31.11 25.17
C PRO A 126 -35.12 -31.29 24.20
N ALA A 127 -34.94 -32.15 23.20
CA ALA A 127 -35.98 -32.54 22.29
C ALA A 127 -37.12 -33.20 23.08
N THR A 128 -38.25 -32.52 23.24
CA THR A 128 -39.48 -33.16 23.71
C THR A 128 -40.01 -34.03 22.57
N ALA A 129 -39.86 -35.35 22.70
CA ALA A 129 -40.50 -36.31 21.82
C ALA A 129 -42.02 -36.15 21.94
N GLY A 130 -42.69 -35.92 20.81
CA GLY A 130 -44.14 -36.01 20.66
C GLY A 130 -44.56 -37.38 20.17
#